data_AF-A0A174VMK0-F1
#
_entry.id   AF-A0A174VMK0-F1
#
_cell.length_a   1.000
_cell.length_b   1.000
_cell.length_c   1.000
_cell.angle_alpha   90.00
_cell.angle_beta   90.00
_cell.angle_gamma   90.00
#
_symmetry.space_group_name_H-M   'P 1'
#
loop_
_entity.id
_entity.type
_entity.pdbx_description
1 polymer ?
#
loop_
_entity_poly.entity_id
_entity_poly.type
_entity_poly.pdbx_seq_one_letter_code
_entity_poly.pdbx_strand_id
1 'polypeptide(L)'
;MKTSSKLTSKESFAILHKIENEKYPTDGSIKLSDWCDQMQKARLEAIKDLVPEVGLGCTICYYSDKRAATVTKIVSPCKIEVTFNQTKCIDYYAGEYEILSELEGDAKVFTKRRNGYWVAEGQSYKDGVILMLHYQNHYIDPSF
;
A
#
# COMPACT_ATOMS: atom_id res chain seq x y z
N MET A 1 -12.95 6.03 30.77
CA MET A 1 -12.32 6.28 29.46
C MET A 1 -12.06 4.93 28.82
N LYS A 2 -12.78 4.56 27.75
CA LYS A 2 -12.44 3.36 26.98
C LYS A 2 -11.19 3.69 26.17
N THR A 3 -10.05 3.16 26.57
CA THR A 3 -8.87 3.07 25.72
C THR A 3 -9.24 2.27 24.48
N SER A 4 -9.65 2.95 23.41
CA SER A 4 -9.70 2.36 22.08
C SER A 4 -8.28 1.90 21.78
N SER A 5 -8.00 0.61 21.90
CA SER A 5 -6.66 0.08 21.60
C SER A 5 -6.41 0.33 20.12
N LYS A 6 -5.48 1.24 19.81
CA LYS A 6 -5.02 1.41 18.44
C LYS A 6 -4.43 0.08 17.99
N LEU A 7 -4.87 -0.42 16.83
CA LEU A 7 -4.30 -1.60 16.20
C LEU A 7 -2.79 -1.42 16.01
N THR A 8 -2.04 -2.49 16.19
CA THR A 8 -0.63 -2.56 15.78
C THR A 8 -0.51 -2.75 14.27
N SER A 9 0.68 -2.54 13.71
CA SER A 9 0.95 -2.83 12.29
C SER A 9 0.58 -4.26 11.96
N LYS A 10 1.17 -5.24 12.67
CA LYS A 10 0.89 -6.67 12.51
C LYS A 10 -0.61 -7.01 12.53
N GLU A 11 -1.38 -6.45 13.46
CA GLU A 11 -2.83 -6.69 13.52
C GLU A 11 -3.56 -6.09 12.32
N SER A 12 -3.21 -4.87 11.90
CA SER A 12 -3.84 -4.24 10.74
C SER A 12 -3.61 -5.03 9.45
N PHE A 13 -2.40 -5.57 9.25
CA PHE A 13 -2.10 -6.44 8.10
C PHE A 13 -2.77 -7.81 8.21
N ALA A 14 -2.86 -8.39 9.42
CA ALA A 14 -3.56 -9.66 9.61
C ALA A 14 -5.05 -9.56 9.25
N ILE A 15 -5.70 -8.41 9.54
CA ILE A 15 -7.09 -8.14 9.12
C ILE A 15 -7.20 -8.12 7.59
N LEU A 16 -6.31 -7.38 6.91
CA LEU A 16 -6.30 -7.32 5.45
C LEU A 16 -6.10 -8.72 4.83
N HIS A 17 -5.10 -9.47 5.30
CA HIS A 17 -4.84 -10.82 4.80
C HIS A 17 -6.00 -11.77 5.04
N LYS A 18 -6.72 -11.66 6.17
CA LYS A 18 -7.91 -12.46 6.41
C LYS A 18 -8.98 -12.19 5.34
N ILE A 19 -9.25 -10.93 5.03
CA ILE A 19 -10.22 -10.53 4.01
C ILE A 19 -9.79 -11.03 2.62
N GLU A 20 -8.52 -10.88 2.26
CA GLU A 20 -8.00 -11.31 0.95
C GLU A 20 -8.01 -12.83 0.75
N ASN A 21 -8.00 -13.60 1.84
CA ASN A 21 -8.09 -15.07 1.81
C ASN A 21 -9.52 -15.60 2.03
N GLU A 22 -10.50 -14.73 2.21
CA GLU A 22 -11.89 -15.12 2.42
C GLU A 22 -12.47 -15.74 1.13
N LYS A 23 -13.14 -16.89 1.27
CA LYS A 23 -13.70 -17.62 0.13
C LYS A 23 -15.17 -17.32 -0.04
N TYR A 24 -15.62 -17.35 -1.29
CA TYR A 24 -17.04 -17.22 -1.61
C TYR A 24 -17.84 -18.35 -0.93
N PRO A 25 -18.89 -18.03 -0.15
CA PRO A 25 -19.72 -19.04 0.50
C PRO A 25 -20.54 -19.81 -0.54
N THR A 26 -20.48 -21.14 -0.48
CA THR A 26 -21.15 -22.03 -1.45
C THR A 26 -22.57 -22.42 -1.05
N ASP A 27 -23.08 -21.90 0.07
CA ASP A 27 -24.39 -22.20 0.64
C ASP A 27 -25.55 -21.44 -0.02
N GLY A 28 -25.24 -20.57 -1.00
CA GLY A 28 -26.23 -19.77 -1.71
C GLY A 28 -26.80 -18.61 -0.90
N SER A 29 -26.20 -18.27 0.24
CA SER A 29 -26.67 -17.19 1.13
C SER A 29 -26.56 -15.78 0.53
N ILE A 30 -25.71 -15.59 -0.48
CA ILE A 30 -25.44 -14.31 -1.12
C ILE A 30 -25.15 -14.50 -2.61
N LYS A 31 -25.47 -13.49 -3.43
CA LYS A 31 -25.08 -13.48 -4.85
C LYS A 31 -23.59 -13.19 -4.98
N LEU A 32 -22.95 -13.78 -5.99
CA LEU A 32 -21.52 -13.55 -6.28
C LEU A 32 -21.16 -12.08 -6.45
N SER A 33 -21.98 -11.30 -7.17
CA SER A 33 -21.77 -9.85 -7.35
C SER A 33 -21.73 -9.11 -6.02
N ASP A 34 -22.71 -9.38 -5.16
CA ASP A 34 -22.88 -8.69 -3.89
C ASP A 34 -21.77 -9.07 -2.92
N TRP A 35 -21.31 -10.32 -2.96
CA TRP A 35 -20.16 -10.79 -2.21
C TRP A 35 -18.86 -10.10 -2.67
N CYS A 36 -18.62 -10.03 -3.98
CA CYS A 36 -17.46 -9.32 -4.54
C CYS A 36 -17.44 -7.84 -4.12
N ASP A 37 -18.58 -7.15 -4.17
CA ASP A 37 -18.69 -5.75 -3.76
C ASP A 37 -18.43 -5.57 -2.26
N GLN A 38 -18.97 -6.48 -1.43
CA GLN A 38 -18.71 -6.47 0.02
C GLN A 38 -17.24 -6.70 0.35
N MET A 39 -16.61 -7.70 -0.27
CA MET A 39 -15.19 -8.01 -0.07
C MET A 39 -14.30 -6.88 -0.55
N GLN A 40 -14.60 -6.28 -1.70
CA GLN A 40 -13.85 -5.15 -2.22
C GLN A 40 -13.97 -3.92 -1.29
N LYS A 41 -15.17 -3.64 -0.78
CA LYS A 41 -15.38 -2.56 0.19
C LYS A 41 -14.61 -2.82 1.49
N ALA A 42 -14.70 -4.04 2.04
CA ALA A 42 -13.98 -4.42 3.25
C ALA A 42 -12.46 -4.31 3.07
N ARG A 43 -11.95 -4.76 1.92
CA ARG A 43 -10.54 -4.67 1.54
C ARG A 43 -10.08 -3.21 1.48
N LEU A 44 -10.85 -2.34 0.82
CA LEU A 44 -10.50 -0.91 0.71
C LEU A 44 -10.48 -0.20 2.07
N GLU A 45 -11.44 -0.50 2.96
CA GLU A 45 -11.43 0.06 4.31
C GLU A 45 -10.24 -0.47 5.12
N ALA A 46 -9.93 -1.76 5.05
CA ALA A 46 -8.76 -2.34 5.71
C ALA A 46 -7.44 -1.71 5.22
N ILE A 47 -7.29 -1.47 3.91
CA ILE A 47 -6.13 -0.78 3.33
C ILE A 47 -5.98 0.64 3.89
N LYS A 48 -7.10 1.37 4.00
CA LYS A 48 -7.10 2.73 4.57
C LYS A 48 -6.71 2.72 6.05
N ASP A 49 -6.97 1.65 6.78
CA ASP A 49 -6.69 1.52 8.21
C ASP A 49 -5.33 0.92 8.53
N LEU A 50 -4.52 0.55 7.52
CA LEU A 50 -3.17 0.05 7.74
C LEU A 50 -2.32 1.03 8.55
N VAL A 51 -1.58 0.45 9.50
CA VAL A 51 -0.66 1.15 10.38
C VAL A 51 0.77 0.88 9.88
N PRO A 52 1.51 1.92 9.44
CA PRO A 52 2.87 1.74 8.96
C PRO A 52 3.84 1.38 10.09
N GLU A 53 4.89 0.65 9.76
CA GLU A 53 6.05 0.36 10.62
C GLU A 53 7.35 0.66 9.87
N VAL A 54 8.43 0.95 10.60
CA VAL A 54 9.76 1.15 9.98
C VAL A 54 10.28 -0.19 9.45
N GLY A 55 10.83 -0.19 8.24
CA GLY A 55 11.24 -1.39 7.51
C GLY A 55 10.14 -2.02 6.66
N LEU A 56 8.91 -1.49 6.72
CA LEU A 56 7.80 -1.99 5.90
C LEU A 56 8.03 -1.69 4.41
N GLY A 57 7.97 -2.73 3.58
CA GLY A 57 7.95 -2.61 2.13
C GLY A 57 6.65 -1.97 1.65
N CYS A 58 6.75 -1.05 0.70
CA CYS A 58 5.62 -0.27 0.19
C CYS A 58 5.84 0.10 -1.29
N THR A 59 4.81 0.62 -1.94
CA THR A 59 4.84 0.97 -3.36
C THR A 59 4.39 2.40 -3.57
N ILE A 60 5.21 3.18 -4.27
CA ILE A 60 4.86 4.51 -4.76
C ILE A 60 4.28 4.37 -6.17
N CYS A 61 3.06 4.88 -6.38
CA CYS A 61 2.39 4.88 -7.68
C CYS A 61 2.54 6.21 -8.40
N TYR A 62 3.05 6.14 -9.62
CA TYR A 62 3.21 7.22 -10.57
C TYR A 62 2.38 6.93 -11.83
N TYR A 63 1.09 7.25 -11.81
CA TYR A 63 0.16 6.89 -12.90
C TYR A 63 0.24 5.40 -13.27
N SER A 64 0.91 5.03 -14.37
CA SER A 64 1.16 3.65 -14.80
C SER A 64 2.37 2.99 -14.09
N ASP A 65 3.37 3.78 -13.71
CA ASP A 65 4.60 3.31 -13.08
C ASP A 65 4.41 3.02 -11.58
N LYS A 66 5.18 2.06 -11.09
CA LYS A 66 5.24 1.67 -9.68
C LYS A 66 6.68 1.55 -9.24
N ARG A 67 7.03 2.22 -8.14
CA ARG A 67 8.38 2.18 -7.56
C ARG A 67 8.34 1.53 -6.19
N ALA A 68 9.08 0.44 -6.04
CA ALA A 68 9.30 -0.20 -4.76
C ALA A 68 10.03 0.75 -3.80
N ALA A 69 9.53 0.84 -2.57
CA ALA A 69 10.09 1.67 -1.52
C ALA A 69 9.98 0.96 -0.17
N THR A 70 10.69 1.47 0.82
CA THR A 70 10.65 0.99 2.20
C THR A 70 10.41 2.17 3.14
N VAL A 71 9.55 1.99 4.13
CA VAL A 71 9.31 2.99 5.18
C VAL A 71 10.57 3.12 6.04
N THR A 72 11.22 4.28 5.99
CA THR A 72 12.47 4.53 6.71
C THR A 72 12.24 5.26 8.03
N LYS A 73 11.15 6.02 8.14
CA LYS A 73 10.85 6.79 9.36
C LYS A 73 9.37 7.11 9.50
N ILE A 74 8.88 7.04 10.74
CA ILE A 74 7.53 7.48 11.11
C ILE A 74 7.66 8.84 11.80
N VAL A 75 7.22 9.91 11.14
CA VAL A 75 7.23 11.27 11.69
C VAL A 75 6.03 11.48 12.62
N SER A 76 4.87 10.96 12.22
CA SER A 76 3.65 10.90 13.03
C SER A 76 2.72 9.79 12.53
N PRO A 77 1.62 9.46 13.23
CA PRO A 77 0.65 8.45 12.75
C PRO A 77 0.08 8.71 11.34
N CYS A 78 0.15 9.97 10.88
CA CYS A 78 -0.35 10.39 9.56
C CYS A 78 0.76 10.99 8.68
N LYS A 79 2.04 10.85 9.02
CA LYS A 79 3.16 11.37 8.23
C LYS A 79 4.36 10.43 8.32
N ILE A 80 4.84 9.95 7.18
CA ILE A 80 5.96 9.00 7.10
C ILE A 80 6.95 9.43 6.01
N GLU A 81 8.18 8.94 6.16
CA GLU A 81 9.23 9.02 5.15
C GLU A 81 9.49 7.61 4.60
N VAL A 82 9.65 7.53 3.29
CA VAL A 82 9.99 6.29 2.57
C VAL A 82 11.16 6.56 1.65
N THR A 83 11.98 5.56 1.40
CA THR A 83 13.10 5.64 0.46
C THR A 83 12.97 4.52 -0.56
N PHE A 84 13.32 4.78 -1.82
CA PHE A 84 13.23 3.76 -2.85
C PHE A 84 14.17 2.59 -2.54
N ASN A 85 13.72 1.40 -2.90
CA ASN A 85 14.60 0.25 -3.01
C ASN A 85 15.37 0.35 -4.33
N GLN A 86 16.63 -0.04 -4.30
CA GLN A 86 17.36 -0.35 -5.52
C GLN A 86 16.68 -1.50 -6.23
N THR A 87 16.71 -1.50 -7.56
CA THR A 87 16.18 -2.58 -8.37
C THR A 87 17.16 -3.02 -9.42
N LYS A 88 17.11 -4.31 -9.73
CA LYS A 88 17.82 -4.90 -10.86
C LYS A 88 16.79 -5.31 -11.90
N CYS A 89 16.87 -4.69 -13.07
CA CYS A 89 16.03 -5.04 -14.21
C CYS A 89 16.41 -6.45 -14.70
N ILE A 90 15.43 -7.35 -14.79
CA ILE A 90 15.60 -8.69 -15.36
C ILE A 90 15.11 -8.64 -16.82
N ASP A 91 13.89 -8.15 -17.03
CA ASP A 91 13.32 -7.92 -18.35
C ASP A 91 12.44 -6.66 -18.33
N TYR A 92 12.89 -5.63 -19.02
CA TYR A 92 12.21 -4.33 -19.09
C TYR A 92 10.83 -4.44 -19.75
N TYR A 93 10.71 -5.19 -20.84
CA TYR A 93 9.47 -5.26 -21.62
C TYR A 93 8.44 -6.20 -21.00
N ALA A 94 8.89 -7.19 -20.22
CA ALA A 94 8.02 -8.00 -19.38
C ALA A 94 7.66 -7.31 -18.05
N GLY A 95 8.31 -6.19 -17.70
CA GLY A 95 8.13 -5.51 -16.42
C GLY A 95 8.68 -6.29 -15.23
N GLU A 96 9.68 -7.15 -15.45
CA GLU A 96 10.27 -8.01 -14.44
C GLU A 96 11.51 -7.37 -13.81
N TYR A 97 11.43 -7.12 -12.50
CA TYR A 97 12.48 -6.50 -11.70
C TYR A 97 12.68 -7.26 -10.40
N GLU A 98 13.95 -7.42 -10.00
CA GLU A 98 14.33 -7.84 -8.66
C GLU A 98 14.41 -6.62 -7.74
N ILE A 99 13.69 -6.65 -6.62
CA ILE A 99 13.72 -5.59 -5.60
C ILE A 99 14.81 -5.94 -4.60
N LEU A 100 15.80 -5.07 -4.46
CA LEU A 100 16.93 -5.25 -3.56
C LEU A 100 16.65 -4.63 -2.19
N SER A 101 17.40 -5.08 -1.18
CA SER A 101 17.26 -4.58 0.20
C SER A 101 17.88 -3.19 0.40
N GLU A 102 18.85 -2.87 -0.45
CA GLU A 102 19.57 -1.62 -0.50
C GLU A 102 18.63 -0.49 -0.93
N LEU A 103 18.76 0.66 -0.26
CA LEU A 103 17.93 1.83 -0.54
C LEU A 103 18.72 2.83 -1.40
N GLU A 104 18.01 3.61 -2.21
CA GLU A 104 18.60 4.64 -3.08
C GLU A 104 17.82 5.95 -3.07
N GLY A 105 18.56 7.04 -3.32
CA GLY A 105 18.02 8.38 -3.44
C GLY A 105 17.55 9.01 -2.13
N ASP A 106 16.90 10.16 -2.27
CA ASP A 106 16.41 10.94 -1.13
C ASP A 106 15.08 10.40 -0.60
N ALA A 107 14.88 10.57 0.70
CA ALA A 107 13.63 10.27 1.37
C ALA A 107 12.46 11.07 0.75
N LYS A 108 11.35 10.38 0.50
CA LYS A 108 10.07 10.94 0.05
C LYS A 108 9.10 10.96 1.20
N VAL A 109 8.36 12.06 1.35
CA VAL A 109 7.45 12.28 2.47
C VAL A 109 6.01 12.09 2.03
N PHE A 110 5.25 11.28 2.77
CA PHE A 110 3.85 11.02 2.51
C PHE A 110 2.99 11.35 3.74
N THR A 111 1.81 11.89 3.48
CA THR A 111 0.82 12.26 4.51
C THR A 111 -0.49 11.54 4.30
N LYS A 112 -1.04 10.96 5.37
CA LYS A 112 -2.35 10.30 5.37
C LYS A 112 -3.45 11.36 5.35
N ARG A 113 -4.33 11.29 4.36
CA ARG A 113 -5.46 12.20 4.19
C ARG A 113 -6.71 11.67 4.89
N ARG A 114 -7.74 12.51 5.04
CA ARG A 114 -9.02 12.13 5.69
C ARG A 114 -9.75 10.99 4.96
N ASN A 115 -9.51 10.82 3.66
CA ASN A 115 -10.05 9.73 2.86
C ASN A 115 -9.25 8.41 3.01
N GLY A 116 -8.22 8.38 3.87
CA GLY A 116 -7.41 7.20 4.19
C GLY A 116 -6.19 6.99 3.29
N TYR A 117 -6.07 7.74 2.19
CA TYR A 117 -4.96 7.59 1.24
C TYR A 117 -3.71 8.32 1.72
N TRP A 118 -2.55 7.71 1.45
CA TRP A 118 -1.24 8.33 1.63
C TRP A 118 -0.84 9.05 0.36
N VAL A 119 -0.68 10.37 0.45
CA VAL A 119 -0.36 11.23 -0.69
C VAL A 119 0.94 11.96 -0.41
N ALA A 120 1.77 12.12 -1.45
CA ALA A 120 3.02 12.86 -1.35
C ALA A 120 2.79 14.25 -0.75
N GLU A 121 3.68 14.66 0.15
CA GLU A 121 3.57 15.95 0.83
C GLU A 121 3.52 17.11 -0.18
N GLY A 122 2.62 18.07 0.06
CA GLY A 122 2.39 19.20 -0.84
C GLY A 122 1.48 18.93 -2.04
N GLN A 123 1.13 17.67 -2.33
CA GLN A 123 0.28 17.32 -3.48
C GLN A 123 -1.20 17.10 -3.13
N SER A 124 -2.07 17.31 -4.13
CA SER A 124 -3.50 17.02 -4.06
C SER A 124 -3.76 15.52 -4.20
N TYR A 125 -4.94 15.03 -3.82
CA TYR A 125 -5.28 13.60 -4.01
C TYR A 125 -5.55 13.23 -5.48
N LYS A 126 -6.21 14.11 -6.24
CA LYS A 126 -6.76 13.77 -7.56
C LYS A 126 -5.69 13.41 -8.59
N ASP A 127 -4.55 14.09 -8.54
CA ASP A 127 -3.44 13.94 -9.49
C ASP A 127 -2.09 13.77 -8.76
N GLY A 128 -2.14 13.50 -7.45
CA GLY A 128 -0.95 13.34 -6.64
C GLY A 128 -0.41 11.93 -6.67
N VAL A 129 0.87 11.83 -6.32
CA VAL A 129 1.57 10.56 -6.13
C VAL A 129 1.03 9.87 -4.88
N ILE A 130 0.58 8.63 -5.05
CA ILE A 130 -0.02 7.81 -3.99
C ILE A 130 0.99 6.78 -3.49
N LEU A 131 0.97 6.55 -2.18
CA LEU A 131 1.72 5.46 -1.54
C LEU A 131 0.77 4.36 -1.08
N MET A 132 1.15 3.11 -1.34
CA MET A 132 0.43 1.92 -0.88
C MET A 132 1.29 1.11 0.06
N LEU A 133 0.75 0.84 1.25
CA LEU A 133 1.46 0.11 2.31
C LEU A 133 1.28 -1.41 2.24
N HIS A 134 0.30 -1.90 1.48
CA HIS A 134 -0.11 -3.31 1.50
C HIS A 134 0.73 -4.24 0.61
N TYR A 135 1.59 -3.69 -0.23
CA TYR A 135 2.51 -4.47 -1.05
C TYR A 135 3.73 -3.65 -1.47
N GLN A 136 4.82 -4.36 -1.76
CA GLN A 136 6.03 -3.83 -2.36
C GLN A 136 6.14 -4.37 -3.79
N ASN A 137 6.13 -3.49 -4.77
CA ASN A 137 6.17 -3.84 -6.18
C ASN A 137 6.96 -2.79 -6.96
N HIS A 138 7.60 -3.21 -8.05
CA HIS A 138 8.29 -2.33 -8.99
C HIS A 138 7.87 -2.68 -10.42
N TYR A 139 7.48 -1.66 -11.17
CA TYR A 139 7.07 -1.78 -12.56
C TYR A 139 7.30 -0.44 -13.24
N ILE A 140 7.92 -0.46 -14.42
CA ILE A 140 8.05 0.71 -15.28
C ILE A 140 7.30 0.38 -16.56
N ASP A 141 6.39 1.25 -16.98
CA ASP A 141 5.62 1.07 -18.20
C ASP A 141 6.54 1.24 -19.42
N PRO A 142 6.77 0.18 -20.22
CA PRO A 142 7.67 0.26 -21.37
C PRO A 142 7.10 1.10 -22.52
N SER A 143 5.85 1.55 -22.42
CA SER A 143 5.14 2.31 -23.46
C SER A 143 5.45 3.81 -23.42
N PHE A 144 6.08 4.30 -22.35
CA PHE A 144 6.44 5.71 -22.13
C PHE A 144 7.95 5.86 -21.93
#